data_AF-A0A1F9YEV1-F1
#
_entry.id   AF-A0A1F9YEV1-F1
#
_cell.length_a   1.000
_cell.length_b   1.000
_cell.length_c   1.000
_cell.angle_alpha   90.00
_cell.angle_beta   90.00
_cell.angle_gamma   90.00
#
_symmetry.space_group_name_H-M   'P 1'
#
loop_
_entity.id
_entity.type
_entity.pdbx_description
1 polymer ?
#
loop_
_entity_poly.entity_id
_entity_poly.type
_entity_poly.pdbx_seq_one_letter_code
_entity_poly.pdbx_strand_id
1 'polypeptide(L)'
;MIALLLAASLAAPASATEVKIFAYDGKGLELDLQGLLGRIARVDENTPHDPEKAPFWAFPIDGRSAPERVRLSQKGKILSASWSGGPAHLELLWPVAEDGFNAVLADNDGNGFSEGAAVFLNEEIAMTQYRLYKESWRRRTTDWQPLYKPGKKAKGLSEKAKDAVADASRQKEAPARAQAFEKAMQATALAWEKSLFEHGLQIASDERRAKDYRFGLTLDDSLLQRMDDVEWIAEAVKRSGSDWVRLVFRPNGSDFLYSSLRSFNEYDGVVAELRSRKIKVMGCVLDTAQWPKTLTPEAYAERLKNIVLHYKGKVDAWEVGSEINGDWLGGSTAPLSLEQVFKIFMAGAAKAKELDPETETVATLYWWEATAPDREHSFSGWLKTYTAKGFGKNIDIVGLSLYPEDNPVGMSLERAFDTAAEALPGQKLMLSSFGYAEQEELKGYWWLAPDDVDGARKDISILYTTASCAMSHSVGGGFWWQTLEQMLPPGHHKATDLFKVYRRTLDQLGRKGD
;
A
#
# COMPACT_ATOMS: atom_id res chain seq x y z
N MET A 1 -43.32 21.97 33.20
CA MET A 1 -42.26 22.79 32.58
C MET A 1 -41.11 22.90 33.57
N ILE A 2 -40.18 21.93 33.56
CA ILE A 2 -38.91 22.00 34.30
C ILE A 2 -37.85 21.48 33.34
N ALA A 3 -36.94 22.37 32.96
CA ALA A 3 -35.88 22.10 31.99
C ALA A 3 -34.73 21.33 32.65
N LEU A 4 -34.32 20.21 32.05
CA LEU A 4 -33.03 19.58 32.31
C LEU A 4 -31.95 20.38 31.56
N LEU A 5 -31.07 21.04 32.30
CA LEU A 5 -29.79 21.53 31.80
C LEU A 5 -28.82 20.35 31.73
N LEU A 6 -28.54 19.88 30.51
CA LEU A 6 -27.34 19.09 30.24
C LEU A 6 -26.12 20.01 30.38
N ALA A 7 -25.34 19.80 31.42
CA ALA A 7 -23.98 20.31 31.50
C ALA A 7 -23.10 19.49 30.54
N ALA A 8 -22.75 20.08 29.39
CA ALA A 8 -21.63 19.60 28.61
C ALA A 8 -20.36 19.85 29.43
N SER A 9 -19.73 18.78 29.91
CA SER A 9 -18.39 18.85 30.48
C SER A 9 -17.43 19.24 29.35
N LEU A 10 -16.98 20.49 29.36
CA LEU A 10 -15.78 20.90 28.62
C LEU A 10 -14.61 20.10 29.22
N ALA A 11 -14.18 19.06 28.51
CA ALA A 11 -12.91 18.40 28.81
C ALA A 11 -11.83 19.48 28.76
N ALA A 12 -11.02 19.58 29.81
CA ALA A 12 -9.81 20.38 29.75
C ALA A 12 -9.00 19.95 28.52
N PRO A 13 -8.37 20.89 27.77
CA PRO A 13 -7.52 20.51 26.66
C PRO A 13 -6.50 19.51 27.18
N ALA A 14 -6.43 18.33 26.56
CA ALA A 14 -5.41 17.35 26.90
C ALA A 14 -4.06 18.06 26.85
N SER A 15 -3.25 17.93 27.90
CA SER A 15 -1.90 18.50 27.91
C SER A 15 -1.16 18.00 26.68
N ALA A 16 -0.60 18.91 25.88
CA ALA A 16 0.23 18.53 24.76
C ALA A 16 1.48 17.82 25.31
N THR A 17 1.83 16.68 24.72
CA THR A 17 3.14 16.07 24.90
C THR A 17 4.12 16.80 23.99
N GLU A 18 5.25 17.25 24.53
CA GLU A 18 6.37 17.85 23.82
C GLU A 18 7.65 17.05 24.07
N VAL A 19 8.35 16.72 22.99
CA VAL A 19 9.63 16.02 23.02
C VAL A 19 10.68 16.78 22.23
N LYS A 20 11.94 16.69 22.65
CA LYS A 20 13.07 17.29 21.93
C LYS A 20 13.57 16.33 20.86
N ILE A 21 13.75 16.83 19.66
CA ILE A 21 14.23 16.05 18.51
C ILE A 21 15.68 16.45 18.20
N PHE A 22 16.54 15.45 18.04
CA PHE A 22 17.87 15.57 17.46
C PHE A 22 17.90 14.72 16.19
N ALA A 23 18.07 15.36 15.04
CA ALA A 23 18.10 14.70 13.75
C ALA A 23 19.28 15.21 12.93
N TYR A 24 19.83 14.35 12.09
CA TYR A 24 21.01 14.64 11.29
C TYR A 24 20.83 14.16 9.85
N ASP A 25 21.46 14.84 8.90
CA ASP A 25 21.52 14.38 7.51
C ASP A 25 22.56 13.26 7.29
N GLY A 26 22.65 12.73 6.07
CA GLY A 26 23.61 11.68 5.71
C GLY A 26 25.07 12.13 5.77
N LYS A 27 25.34 13.45 5.88
CA LYS A 27 26.67 14.03 6.06
C LYS A 27 27.00 14.26 7.54
N GLY A 28 26.08 13.93 8.46
CA GLY A 28 26.23 14.13 9.89
C GLY A 28 26.03 15.58 10.34
N LEU A 29 25.39 16.42 9.51
CA LEU A 29 24.99 17.78 9.89
C LEU A 29 23.68 17.74 10.66
N GLU A 30 23.64 18.40 11.81
CA GLU A 30 22.42 18.55 12.60
C GLU A 30 21.38 19.34 11.81
N LEU A 31 20.15 18.81 11.78
CA LEU A 31 19.03 19.40 11.06
C LEU A 31 18.32 20.42 11.95
N ASP A 32 18.14 21.62 11.42
CA ASP A 32 17.15 22.56 11.93
C ASP A 32 15.74 22.16 11.45
N LEU A 33 14.72 22.94 11.80
CA LEU A 33 13.33 22.68 11.43
C LEU A 33 13.15 22.53 9.92
N GLN A 34 13.75 23.42 9.12
CA GLN A 34 13.61 23.37 7.67
C GLN A 34 14.42 22.21 7.07
N GLY A 35 15.57 21.88 7.66
CA GLY A 35 16.35 20.70 7.30
C GLY A 35 15.61 19.39 7.59
N LEU A 36 14.93 19.27 8.74
CA LEU A 36 14.12 18.10 9.05
C LEU A 36 12.91 18.01 8.11
N LEU A 37 12.19 19.11 7.92
CA LEU A 37 11.04 19.16 7.02
C LEU A 37 11.44 18.78 5.59
N GLY A 38 12.52 19.36 5.06
CA GLY A 38 13.01 19.02 3.73
C GLY A 38 13.52 17.59 3.61
N ARG A 39 13.96 16.97 4.71
CA ARG A 39 14.37 15.55 4.71
C ARG A 39 13.19 14.59 4.61
N ILE A 40 12.02 14.96 5.11
CA ILE A 40 10.82 14.10 5.16
C ILE A 40 9.76 14.51 4.14
N ALA A 41 9.91 15.67 3.49
CA ALA A 41 8.97 16.20 2.50
C ALA A 41 9.01 15.43 1.18
N ARG A 42 7.92 15.55 0.42
CA ARG A 42 7.85 15.14 -0.98
C ARG A 42 8.81 15.96 -1.83
N VAL A 43 9.26 15.41 -2.96
CA VAL A 43 10.21 16.08 -3.86
C VAL A 43 9.58 17.27 -4.59
N ASP A 44 8.26 17.26 -4.81
CA ASP A 44 7.51 18.34 -5.45
C ASP A 44 7.16 19.52 -4.52
N GLU A 45 7.44 19.42 -3.22
CA GLU A 45 7.12 20.49 -2.28
C GLU A 45 8.09 21.67 -2.39
N ASN A 46 7.52 22.86 -2.51
CA ASN A 46 8.28 24.11 -2.57
C ASN A 46 8.85 24.48 -1.19
N THR A 47 10.08 25.01 -1.19
CA THR A 47 10.68 25.63 -0.02
C THR A 47 10.16 27.07 0.21
N PRO A 48 10.00 27.54 1.46
CA PRO A 48 10.20 26.81 2.71
C PRO A 48 9.09 25.79 2.95
N HIS A 49 9.45 24.64 3.52
CA HIS A 49 8.51 23.57 3.80
C HIS A 49 7.56 23.96 4.93
N ASP A 50 6.29 23.58 4.77
CA ASP A 50 5.20 23.88 5.69
C ASP A 50 5.15 22.84 6.82
N PRO A 51 5.42 23.20 8.09
CA PRO A 51 5.35 22.28 9.21
C PRO A 51 3.99 21.60 9.37
N GLU A 52 2.90 22.26 8.94
CA GLU A 52 1.54 21.72 9.07
C GLU A 52 1.24 20.61 8.05
N LYS A 53 2.09 20.44 7.03
CA LYS A 53 1.95 19.43 5.98
C LYS A 53 2.92 18.25 6.11
N ALA A 54 3.78 18.26 7.13
CA ALA A 54 4.76 17.21 7.33
C ALA A 54 4.09 15.83 7.44
N PRO A 55 4.59 14.80 6.73
CA PRO A 55 4.13 13.41 6.85
C PRO A 55 4.69 12.78 8.13
N PHE A 56 4.32 13.36 9.27
CA PHE A 56 4.86 13.02 10.59
C PHE A 56 3.70 12.93 11.59
N TRP A 57 3.47 11.72 12.08
CA TRP A 57 2.33 11.37 12.90
C TRP A 57 2.77 10.78 14.25
N ALA A 58 2.03 11.11 15.29
CA ALA A 58 2.14 10.52 16.62
C ALA A 58 0.95 9.58 16.83
N PHE A 59 1.24 8.30 17.06
CA PHE A 59 0.25 7.26 17.31
C PHE A 59 0.26 6.88 18.80
N PRO A 60 -0.80 7.24 19.55
CA PRO A 60 -0.88 6.94 20.98
C PRO A 60 -0.80 5.43 21.27
N ILE A 61 -0.01 5.05 22.28
CA ILE A 61 0.13 3.65 22.69
C ILE A 61 -1.10 3.09 23.43
N ASP A 62 -2.07 3.95 23.75
CA ASP A 62 -3.28 3.56 24.49
C ASP A 62 -4.28 2.72 23.64
N GLY A 63 -4.05 2.64 22.32
CA GLY A 63 -4.90 1.96 21.34
C GLY A 63 -6.28 2.59 21.14
N ARG A 64 -6.60 3.66 21.86
CA ARG A 64 -7.92 4.30 21.91
C ARG A 64 -7.92 5.65 21.20
N SER A 65 -6.97 6.51 21.54
CA SER A 65 -6.85 7.88 21.05
C SER A 65 -6.49 7.93 19.56
N ALA A 66 -6.94 8.97 18.86
CA ALA A 66 -6.62 9.28 17.44
C ALA A 66 -5.10 9.46 17.25
N PRO A 67 -4.42 9.08 16.12
CA PRO A 67 -3.12 9.65 15.88
C PRO A 67 -3.29 11.14 15.60
N GLU A 68 -2.26 11.88 15.92
CA GLU A 68 -2.22 13.32 15.79
C GLU A 68 -1.07 13.68 14.87
N ARG A 69 -1.26 14.69 14.03
CA ARG A 69 -0.15 15.23 13.25
C ARG A 69 0.83 15.88 14.20
N VAL A 70 2.11 15.52 14.07
CA VAL A 70 3.17 16.09 14.89
C VAL A 70 3.40 17.52 14.49
N ARG A 71 3.28 18.43 15.46
CA ARG A 71 3.65 19.83 15.29
C ARG A 71 5.13 20.00 15.59
N LEU A 72 5.90 20.27 14.55
CA LEU A 72 7.32 20.58 14.66
C LEU A 72 7.52 22.08 14.90
N SER A 73 8.37 22.42 15.86
CA SER A 73 8.73 23.80 16.15
C SER A 73 10.17 23.90 16.60
N GLN A 74 10.79 25.07 16.46
CA GLN A 74 12.17 25.28 16.90
C GLN A 74 12.29 26.57 17.72
N LYS A 75 12.94 26.46 18.88
CA LYS A 75 13.29 27.59 19.75
C LYS A 75 14.79 27.62 19.98
N GLY A 76 15.47 28.58 19.35
CA GLY A 76 16.93 28.61 19.34
C GLY A 76 17.49 27.37 18.64
N LYS A 77 18.27 26.55 19.36
CA LYS A 77 18.84 25.28 18.85
C LYS A 77 17.98 24.05 19.15
N ILE A 78 16.88 24.21 19.89
CA ILE A 78 16.05 23.08 20.30
C ILE A 78 14.92 22.92 19.28
N LEU A 79 14.94 21.82 18.55
CA LEU A 79 13.83 21.33 17.74
C LEU A 79 12.91 20.48 18.64
N SER A 80 11.61 20.75 18.59
CA SER A 80 10.59 20.06 19.36
C SER A 80 9.54 19.45 18.43
N ALA A 81 9.07 18.25 18.79
CA ALA A 81 7.89 17.62 18.24
C ALA A 81 6.80 17.61 19.31
N SER A 82 5.56 17.95 18.95
CA SER A 82 4.45 18.00 19.91
C SER A 82 3.15 17.46 19.33
N TRP A 83 2.32 16.86 20.20
CA TRP A 83 1.01 16.32 19.86
C TRP A 83 0.08 16.34 21.08
N SER A 84 -1.23 16.21 20.86
CA SER A 84 -2.21 16.05 21.94
C SER A 84 -2.17 14.65 22.53
N GLY A 85 -2.28 14.56 23.86
CA GLY A 85 -2.48 13.29 24.56
C GLY A 85 -1.22 12.75 25.20
N GLY A 86 -1.20 11.43 25.40
CA GLY A 86 -0.16 10.73 26.16
C GLY A 86 1.00 10.21 25.31
N PRO A 87 1.75 9.21 25.83
CA PRO A 87 2.86 8.62 25.13
C PRO A 87 2.45 8.06 23.76
N ALA A 88 3.30 8.26 22.76
CA ALA A 88 3.03 7.87 21.38
C ALA A 88 4.31 7.36 20.70
N HIS A 89 4.17 6.39 19.82
CA HIS A 89 5.21 6.14 18.83
C HIS A 89 5.05 7.11 17.66
N LEU A 90 6.12 7.26 16.90
CA LEU A 90 6.23 8.22 15.82
C LEU A 90 6.31 7.47 14.49
N GLU A 91 5.47 7.85 13.53
CA GLU A 91 5.50 7.31 12.17
C GLU A 91 5.71 8.46 11.19
N LEU A 92 6.65 8.26 10.28
CA LEU A 92 7.09 9.27 9.33
C LEU A 92 7.73 8.62 8.11
N LEU A 93 7.96 9.43 7.08
CA LEU A 93 8.77 9.04 5.95
C LEU A 93 10.22 9.43 6.18
N TRP A 94 11.13 8.51 5.82
CA TRP A 94 12.56 8.72 6.00
C TRP A 94 13.35 8.17 4.82
N PRO A 95 14.31 8.92 4.27
CA PRO A 95 15.18 8.42 3.22
C PRO A 95 16.17 7.39 3.78
N VAL A 96 16.23 6.25 3.14
CA VAL A 96 17.22 5.20 3.34
C VAL A 96 18.20 5.24 2.18
N ALA A 97 19.49 5.24 2.48
CA ALA A 97 20.53 5.30 1.45
C ALA A 97 20.36 4.15 0.44
N GLU A 98 20.50 4.45 -0.84
CA GLU A 98 20.27 3.55 -1.98
C GLU A 98 18.82 3.08 -2.20
N ASP A 99 18.01 2.92 -1.15
CA ASP A 99 16.62 2.41 -1.26
C ASP A 99 15.58 3.52 -1.49
N GLY A 100 15.86 4.74 -1.04
CA GLY A 100 14.93 5.87 -1.11
C GLY A 100 13.99 5.99 0.08
N PHE A 101 12.86 6.65 -0.12
CA PHE A 101 11.93 6.89 0.97
C PHE A 101 11.31 5.59 1.45
N ASN A 102 11.19 5.49 2.77
CA ASN A 102 10.54 4.38 3.45
C ASN A 102 9.61 4.95 4.53
N ALA A 103 8.43 4.35 4.70
CA ALA A 103 7.60 4.56 5.89
C ALA A 103 8.23 3.82 7.06
N VAL A 104 8.60 4.58 8.09
CA VAL A 104 9.34 4.08 9.24
C VAL A 104 8.67 4.47 10.56
N LEU A 105 9.01 3.71 11.58
CA LEU A 105 8.58 3.88 12.96
C LEU A 105 9.78 4.28 13.82
N ALA A 106 9.59 5.22 14.74
CA ALA A 106 10.44 5.46 15.88
C ALA A 106 9.63 5.23 17.16
N ASP A 107 10.16 4.43 18.08
CA ASP A 107 9.44 4.01 19.27
C ASP A 107 10.41 3.68 20.42
N ASN A 108 10.00 3.98 21.64
CA ASN A 108 10.76 3.76 22.86
C ASN A 108 10.46 2.37 23.46
N ASP A 109 10.88 1.32 22.74
CA ASP A 109 10.69 -0.09 23.13
C ASP A 109 9.24 -0.44 23.53
N GLY A 110 8.26 0.06 22.77
CA GLY A 110 6.83 -0.15 22.99
C GLY A 110 6.17 0.81 23.97
N ASN A 111 6.93 1.67 24.64
CA ASN A 111 6.40 2.64 25.60
C ASN A 111 6.00 3.98 24.97
N GLY A 112 6.35 4.21 23.71
CA GLY A 112 6.23 5.53 23.08
C GLY A 112 7.09 6.60 23.75
N PHE A 113 7.17 7.76 23.11
CA PHE A 113 7.80 8.94 23.67
C PHE A 113 6.77 9.73 24.48
N SER A 114 7.20 10.26 25.63
CA SER A 114 6.36 11.03 26.54
C SER A 114 6.94 12.42 26.78
N GLU A 115 6.18 13.28 27.45
CA GLU A 115 6.57 14.65 27.82
C GLU A 115 8.02 14.74 28.32
N GLY A 116 8.78 15.65 27.73
CA GLY A 116 10.17 15.94 28.11
C GLY A 116 11.21 14.95 27.58
N ALA A 117 10.82 13.93 26.80
CA ALA A 117 11.76 13.00 26.19
C ALA A 117 12.74 13.72 25.23
N ALA A 118 13.94 13.16 25.11
CA ALA A 118 14.95 13.57 24.14
C ALA A 118 15.16 12.43 23.15
N VAL A 119 14.84 12.67 21.88
CA VAL A 119 14.76 11.66 20.83
C VAL A 119 15.89 11.90 19.83
N PHE A 120 16.84 10.96 19.76
CA PHE A 120 17.81 10.93 18.67
C PHE A 120 17.16 10.20 17.49
N LEU A 121 16.53 10.96 16.58
CA LEU A 121 15.60 10.41 15.60
C LEU A 121 16.25 9.37 14.66
N ASN A 122 17.46 9.62 14.15
CA ASN A 122 18.17 8.65 13.29
C ASN A 122 18.39 7.30 14.00
N GLU A 123 18.70 7.34 15.30
CA GLU A 123 18.95 6.14 16.11
C GLU A 123 17.64 5.40 16.40
N GLU A 124 16.62 6.10 16.88
CA GLU A 124 15.35 5.50 17.26
C GLU A 124 14.65 4.85 16.05
N ILE A 125 14.72 5.48 14.88
CA ILE A 125 14.25 4.88 13.62
C ILE A 125 15.01 3.58 13.35
N ALA A 126 16.34 3.63 13.27
CA ALA A 126 17.16 2.48 12.89
C ALA A 126 17.01 1.30 13.88
N MET A 127 17.00 1.60 15.18
CA MET A 127 16.81 0.60 16.25
C MET A 127 15.43 -0.04 16.19
N THR A 128 14.39 0.77 15.98
CA THR A 128 13.01 0.28 15.86
C THR A 128 12.85 -0.60 14.63
N GLN A 129 13.33 -0.18 13.45
CA GLN A 129 13.24 -0.98 12.24
C GLN A 129 14.04 -2.29 12.36
N TYR A 130 15.22 -2.27 12.99
CA TYR A 130 15.98 -3.50 13.23
C TYR A 130 15.26 -4.46 14.19
N ARG A 131 14.58 -3.94 15.23
CA ARG A 131 13.74 -4.74 16.12
C ARG A 131 12.58 -5.40 15.38
N LEU A 132 11.87 -4.64 14.55
CA LEU A 132 10.78 -5.14 13.71
C LEU A 132 11.28 -6.21 12.73
N TYR A 133 12.43 -5.98 12.09
CA TYR A 133 13.07 -6.98 11.23
C TYR A 133 13.41 -8.27 11.98
N LYS A 134 14.01 -8.20 13.17
CA LYS A 134 14.30 -9.39 13.99
C LYS A 134 13.04 -10.17 14.33
N GLU A 135 11.95 -9.48 14.63
CA GLU A 135 10.66 -10.11 14.90
C GLU A 135 10.12 -10.80 13.65
N SER A 136 10.10 -10.12 12.50
CA SER A 136 9.75 -10.70 11.19
C SER A 136 10.59 -11.96 10.90
N TRP A 137 11.91 -11.87 11.05
CA TRP A 137 12.83 -12.98 10.85
C TRP A 137 12.51 -14.16 11.76
N ARG A 138 12.30 -13.90 13.06
CA ARG A 138 11.90 -14.93 14.04
C ARG A 138 10.60 -15.59 13.59
N ARG A 139 9.53 -14.81 13.39
CA ARG A 139 8.21 -15.32 12.98
C ARG A 139 8.32 -16.20 11.74
N ARG A 140 9.04 -15.77 10.71
CA ARG A 140 9.22 -16.53 9.45
C ARG A 140 10.01 -17.83 9.63
N THR A 141 10.99 -17.85 10.52
CA THR A 141 11.89 -19.00 10.70
C THR A 141 11.45 -19.95 11.82
N THR A 142 10.52 -19.55 12.69
CA THR A 142 10.05 -20.36 13.82
C THR A 142 8.54 -20.56 13.89
N ASP A 143 7.74 -19.58 13.50
CA ASP A 143 6.29 -19.55 13.81
C ASP A 143 5.42 -19.80 12.58
N TRP A 144 5.74 -19.16 11.44
CA TRP A 144 4.94 -19.19 10.22
C TRP A 144 5.11 -20.50 9.46
N GLN A 145 4.04 -20.97 8.83
CA GLN A 145 4.04 -22.21 8.07
C GLN A 145 3.69 -21.98 6.58
N PRO A 146 4.50 -22.53 5.64
CA PRO A 146 5.75 -23.24 5.87
C PRO A 146 6.86 -22.31 6.36
N LEU A 147 7.81 -22.87 7.13
CA LEU A 147 8.94 -22.10 7.65
C LEU A 147 9.85 -21.61 6.53
N TYR A 148 10.23 -20.34 6.61
CA TYR A 148 11.29 -19.77 5.81
C TYR A 148 12.61 -20.47 6.11
N LYS A 149 13.31 -20.92 5.07
CA LYS A 149 14.67 -21.48 5.14
C LYS A 149 15.64 -20.47 4.52
N PRO A 150 16.27 -19.59 5.32
CA PRO A 150 17.07 -18.51 4.76
C PRO A 150 18.31 -19.02 4.02
N GLY A 151 18.54 -18.49 2.81
CA GLY A 151 19.73 -18.74 2.03
C GLY A 151 20.99 -18.08 2.61
N LYS A 152 22.15 -18.40 2.04
CA LYS A 152 23.44 -17.82 2.48
C LYS A 152 23.45 -16.28 2.40
N LYS A 153 22.87 -15.71 1.34
CA LYS A 153 22.82 -14.24 1.15
C LYS A 153 21.93 -13.58 2.21
N ALA A 154 20.73 -14.11 2.47
CA ALA A 154 19.84 -13.58 3.50
C ALA A 154 20.49 -13.63 4.90
N LYS A 155 21.08 -14.77 5.29
CA LYS A 155 21.83 -14.89 6.56
C LYS A 155 22.97 -13.88 6.66
N GLY A 156 23.74 -13.71 5.58
CA GLY A 156 24.83 -12.75 5.53
C GLY A 156 24.37 -11.30 5.68
N LEU A 157 23.25 -10.92 5.06
CA LEU A 157 22.66 -9.59 5.24
C LEU A 157 22.09 -9.38 6.64
N SER A 158 21.47 -10.42 7.22
CA SER A 158 20.99 -10.37 8.61
C SER A 158 22.10 -10.12 9.62
N GLU A 159 23.24 -10.81 9.49
CA GLU A 159 24.40 -10.55 10.36
C GLU A 159 25.00 -9.16 10.11
N LYS A 160 25.06 -8.70 8.85
CA LYS A 160 25.50 -7.33 8.54
C LYS A 160 24.61 -6.26 9.18
N ALA A 161 23.29 -6.44 9.18
CA ALA A 161 22.36 -5.52 9.84
C ALA A 161 22.62 -5.47 11.35
N LYS A 162 22.77 -6.63 11.98
CA LYS A 162 23.12 -6.77 13.40
C LYS A 162 24.45 -6.09 13.75
N ASP A 163 25.50 -6.36 12.97
CA ASP A 163 26.83 -5.79 13.18
C ASP A 163 26.79 -4.27 12.99
N ALA A 164 26.12 -3.77 11.94
CA ALA A 164 25.98 -2.34 11.69
C ALA A 164 25.26 -1.60 12.82
N VAL A 165 24.19 -2.16 13.39
CA VAL A 165 23.52 -1.61 14.57
C VAL A 165 24.46 -1.61 15.78
N ALA A 166 25.14 -2.73 16.05
CA ALA A 166 26.08 -2.81 17.15
C ALA A 166 27.24 -1.81 17.01
N ASP A 167 27.72 -1.57 15.79
CA ASP A 167 28.77 -0.61 15.48
C ASP A 167 28.29 0.83 15.66
N ALA A 168 27.05 1.13 15.24
CA ALA A 168 26.42 2.42 15.43
C ALA A 168 26.22 2.76 16.91
N SER A 169 25.75 1.82 17.72
CA SER A 169 25.58 2.02 19.17
C SER A 169 26.89 2.30 19.92
N ARG A 170 28.05 1.95 19.35
CA ARG A 170 29.38 2.27 19.93
C ARG A 170 29.86 3.68 19.62
N GLN A 171 29.23 4.37 18.66
CA GLN A 171 29.56 5.75 18.34
C GLN A 171 29.04 6.70 19.43
N LYS A 172 29.93 7.60 19.88
CA LYS A 172 29.63 8.57 20.95
C LYS A 172 29.35 9.97 20.42
N GLU A 173 30.03 10.34 19.34
CA GLU A 173 29.86 11.65 18.70
C GLU A 173 28.61 11.67 17.83
N ALA A 174 27.71 12.63 18.05
CA ALA A 174 26.40 12.65 17.42
C ALA A 174 26.46 12.60 15.88
N PRO A 175 27.32 13.36 15.17
CA PRO A 175 27.45 13.25 13.71
C PRO A 175 27.83 11.84 13.24
N ALA A 176 28.87 11.24 13.83
CA ALA A 176 29.35 9.91 13.46
C ALA A 176 28.33 8.82 13.84
N ARG A 177 27.63 9.00 14.95
CA ARG A 177 26.55 8.13 15.42
C ARG A 177 25.36 8.14 14.45
N ALA A 178 24.91 9.32 14.02
CA ALA A 178 23.84 9.43 13.04
C ALA A 178 24.18 8.75 11.72
N GLN A 179 25.38 8.98 11.18
CA GLN A 179 25.84 8.33 9.95
C GLN A 179 25.95 6.80 10.10
N ALA A 180 26.38 6.32 11.26
CA ALA A 180 26.44 4.88 11.52
C ALA A 180 25.04 4.26 11.60
N PHE A 181 24.06 4.95 12.21
CA PHE A 181 22.67 4.48 12.23
C PHE A 181 22.00 4.56 10.86
N GLU A 182 22.36 5.51 9.99
CA GLU A 182 21.88 5.52 8.60
C GLU A 182 22.37 4.29 7.82
N LYS A 183 23.64 3.90 8.00
CA LYS A 183 24.18 2.65 7.43
C LYS A 183 23.53 1.40 8.03
N ALA A 184 23.23 1.42 9.32
CA ALA A 184 22.52 0.33 9.98
C ALA A 184 21.09 0.18 9.45
N MET A 185 20.44 1.31 9.15
CA MET A 185 19.12 1.34 8.53
C MET A 185 19.16 0.72 7.13
N GLN A 186 20.08 1.16 6.27
CA GLN A 186 20.28 0.56 4.94
C GLN A 186 20.56 -0.95 5.02
N ALA A 187 21.45 -1.38 5.91
CA ALA A 187 21.75 -2.80 6.08
C ALA A 187 20.53 -3.62 6.52
N THR A 188 19.68 -3.04 7.36
CA THR A 188 18.41 -3.65 7.82
C THR A 188 17.39 -3.74 6.68
N ALA A 189 17.24 -2.68 5.88
CA ALA A 189 16.34 -2.67 4.72
C ALA A 189 16.72 -3.75 3.70
N LEU A 190 18.00 -3.84 3.31
CA LEU A 190 18.50 -4.90 2.43
C LEU A 190 18.28 -6.31 2.99
N ALA A 191 18.44 -6.50 4.30
CA ALA A 191 18.19 -7.78 4.95
C ALA A 191 16.69 -8.15 4.94
N TRP A 192 15.83 -7.16 5.16
CA TRP A 192 14.39 -7.29 5.10
C TRP A 192 13.90 -7.65 3.69
N GLU A 193 14.27 -6.86 2.67
CA GLU A 193 13.90 -7.10 1.27
C GLU A 193 14.31 -8.50 0.81
N LYS A 194 15.55 -8.89 1.13
CA LYS A 194 16.07 -10.19 0.74
C LYS A 194 15.32 -11.33 1.42
N SER A 195 14.94 -11.15 2.68
CA SER A 195 14.17 -12.14 3.44
C SER A 195 12.76 -12.30 2.86
N LEU A 196 12.09 -11.20 2.53
CA LEU A 196 10.78 -11.24 1.89
C LEU A 196 10.81 -11.89 0.52
N PHE A 197 11.79 -11.52 -0.30
CA PHE A 197 11.97 -12.09 -1.62
C PHE A 197 12.21 -13.60 -1.56
N GLU A 198 13.17 -14.07 -0.77
CA GLU A 198 13.45 -15.50 -0.67
C GLU A 198 12.30 -16.29 -0.06
N HIS A 199 11.64 -15.74 0.97
CA HIS A 199 10.51 -16.41 1.58
C HIS A 199 9.32 -16.49 0.61
N GLY A 200 9.01 -15.40 -0.10
CA GLY A 200 7.96 -15.36 -1.12
C GLY A 200 8.18 -16.39 -2.22
N LEU A 201 9.41 -16.52 -2.72
CA LEU A 201 9.78 -17.57 -3.68
C LEU A 201 9.54 -18.98 -3.12
N GLN A 202 9.94 -19.24 -1.87
CA GLN A 202 9.76 -20.55 -1.23
C GLN A 202 8.28 -20.89 -1.06
N ILE A 203 7.46 -19.89 -0.70
CA ILE A 203 6.02 -20.06 -0.53
C ILE A 203 5.33 -20.30 -1.88
N ALA A 204 5.64 -19.50 -2.89
CA ALA A 204 5.04 -19.65 -4.23
C ALA A 204 5.42 -20.98 -4.90
N SER A 205 6.60 -21.52 -4.56
CA SER A 205 7.07 -22.83 -5.06
C SER A 205 6.39 -24.03 -4.38
N ASP A 206 5.65 -23.83 -3.28
CA ASP A 206 4.86 -24.90 -2.66
C ASP A 206 3.61 -25.16 -3.51
N GLU A 207 3.62 -26.24 -4.30
CA GLU A 207 2.51 -26.63 -5.20
C GLU A 207 1.14 -26.68 -4.52
N ARG A 208 1.09 -26.96 -3.21
CA ARG A 208 -0.17 -27.02 -2.45
C ARG A 208 -0.84 -25.66 -2.33
N ARG A 209 -0.03 -24.60 -2.29
CA ARG A 209 -0.43 -23.19 -2.12
C ARG A 209 -0.39 -22.42 -3.42
N ALA A 210 0.51 -22.78 -4.34
CA ALA A 210 0.71 -22.15 -5.63
C ALA A 210 -0.63 -21.86 -6.32
N LYS A 211 -1.51 -22.86 -6.43
CA LYS A 211 -2.82 -22.74 -7.11
C LYS A 211 -3.76 -21.66 -6.56
N ASP A 212 -3.57 -21.24 -5.30
CA ASP A 212 -4.45 -20.27 -4.64
C ASP A 212 -3.95 -18.82 -4.83
N TYR A 213 -2.72 -18.64 -5.33
CA TYR A 213 -2.15 -17.34 -5.65
C TYR A 213 -2.74 -16.74 -6.93
N ARG A 214 -2.93 -15.42 -6.93
CA ARG A 214 -3.41 -14.61 -8.06
C ARG A 214 -2.26 -13.80 -8.61
N PHE A 215 -1.77 -14.13 -9.80
CA PHE A 215 -0.80 -13.31 -10.52
C PHE A 215 -1.44 -12.80 -11.81
N GLY A 216 -1.51 -11.48 -11.97
CA GLY A 216 -2.20 -10.92 -13.11
C GLY A 216 -1.70 -9.55 -13.51
N LEU A 217 -2.23 -9.05 -14.62
CA LEU A 217 -2.00 -7.70 -15.12
C LEU A 217 -3.31 -6.90 -15.06
N THR A 218 -3.24 -5.59 -14.96
CA THR A 218 -4.42 -4.72 -15.02
C THR A 218 -4.67 -4.29 -16.46
N LEU A 219 -5.86 -4.51 -16.98
CA LEU A 219 -6.33 -3.90 -18.22
C LEU A 219 -7.34 -2.82 -17.86
N ASP A 220 -6.89 -1.56 -17.90
CA ASP A 220 -7.71 -0.39 -17.62
C ASP A 220 -8.66 -0.06 -18.80
N ASP A 221 -9.37 1.07 -18.71
CA ASP A 221 -10.34 1.49 -19.72
C ASP A 221 -9.71 1.98 -21.03
N SER A 222 -8.40 2.26 -21.07
CA SER A 222 -7.67 2.58 -22.30
C SER A 222 -7.66 1.39 -23.27
N LEU A 223 -7.88 0.16 -22.78
CA LEU A 223 -8.05 -1.05 -23.61
C LEU A 223 -9.08 -0.83 -24.72
N LEU A 224 -10.14 -0.08 -24.45
CA LEU A 224 -11.24 0.13 -25.41
C LEU A 224 -10.82 0.97 -26.62
N GLN A 225 -9.72 1.72 -26.51
CA GLN A 225 -9.11 2.41 -27.64
C GLN A 225 -8.22 1.48 -28.47
N ARG A 226 -8.05 0.24 -28.03
CA ARG A 226 -7.11 -0.76 -28.54
C ARG A 226 -7.80 -2.10 -28.80
N MET A 227 -9.08 -2.06 -29.16
CA MET A 227 -9.88 -3.27 -29.41
C MET A 227 -9.29 -4.16 -30.52
N ASP A 228 -8.60 -3.57 -31.50
CA ASP A 228 -7.89 -4.30 -32.56
C ASP A 228 -6.68 -5.10 -32.03
N ASP A 229 -6.15 -4.74 -30.86
CA ASP A 229 -4.99 -5.40 -30.24
C ASP A 229 -5.39 -6.48 -29.20
N VAL A 230 -6.69 -6.70 -28.93
CA VAL A 230 -7.15 -7.54 -27.81
C VAL A 230 -6.60 -8.96 -27.86
N GLU A 231 -6.54 -9.58 -29.05
CA GLU A 231 -5.96 -10.92 -29.22
C GLU A 231 -4.47 -10.93 -28.83
N TRP A 232 -3.71 -9.93 -29.29
CA TRP A 232 -2.29 -9.79 -28.98
C TRP A 232 -2.05 -9.50 -27.49
N ILE A 233 -2.88 -8.64 -26.88
CA ILE A 233 -2.82 -8.33 -25.44
C ILE A 233 -3.09 -9.59 -24.62
N ALA A 234 -4.16 -10.34 -24.93
CA ALA A 234 -4.50 -11.57 -24.23
C ALA A 234 -3.40 -12.63 -24.38
N GLU A 235 -2.79 -12.73 -25.56
CA GLU A 235 -1.63 -13.59 -25.78
C GLU A 235 -0.40 -13.13 -24.97
N ALA A 236 -0.14 -11.82 -24.89
CA ALA A 236 0.93 -11.29 -24.07
C ALA A 236 0.70 -11.59 -22.58
N VAL A 237 -0.52 -11.43 -22.07
CA VAL A 237 -0.88 -11.81 -20.70
C VAL A 237 -0.58 -13.30 -20.48
N LYS A 238 -1.06 -14.19 -21.36
CA LYS A 238 -0.80 -15.63 -21.23
C LYS A 238 0.70 -15.97 -21.22
N ARG A 239 1.46 -15.37 -22.15
CA ARG A 239 2.92 -15.56 -22.26
C ARG A 239 3.72 -14.99 -21.10
N SER A 240 3.14 -14.08 -20.31
CA SER A 240 3.80 -13.55 -19.12
C SER A 240 3.84 -14.56 -17.97
N GLY A 241 3.01 -15.61 -18.02
CA GLY A 241 2.79 -16.53 -16.90
C GLY A 241 1.63 -16.11 -15.98
N SER A 242 1.03 -14.93 -16.19
CA SER A 242 -0.17 -14.50 -15.49
C SER A 242 -1.35 -15.45 -15.77
N ASP A 243 -2.08 -15.78 -14.70
CA ASP A 243 -3.31 -16.56 -14.74
C ASP A 243 -4.55 -15.72 -14.46
N TRP A 244 -4.38 -14.43 -14.13
CA TRP A 244 -5.46 -13.46 -13.91
C TRP A 244 -5.29 -12.18 -14.72
N VAL A 245 -6.40 -11.51 -14.96
CA VAL A 245 -6.48 -10.11 -15.40
C VAL A 245 -7.42 -9.37 -14.47
N ARG A 246 -6.99 -8.19 -13.98
CA ARG A 246 -7.88 -7.20 -13.39
C ARG A 246 -8.43 -6.33 -14.53
N LEU A 247 -9.70 -6.48 -14.87
CA LEU A 247 -10.34 -5.78 -15.99
C LEU A 247 -11.21 -4.63 -15.47
N VAL A 248 -10.91 -3.39 -15.85
CA VAL A 248 -11.66 -2.21 -15.41
C VAL A 248 -12.84 -1.95 -16.33
N PHE A 249 -14.06 -1.97 -15.79
CA PHE A 249 -15.26 -1.56 -16.52
C PHE A 249 -15.45 -0.05 -16.43
N ARG A 250 -15.22 0.65 -17.54
CA ARG A 250 -15.43 2.12 -17.64
C ARG A 250 -16.87 2.54 -17.28
N PRO A 251 -17.08 3.79 -16.84
CA PRO A 251 -18.40 4.42 -16.89
C PRO A 251 -18.78 4.70 -18.34
N ASN A 252 -19.93 4.19 -18.80
CA ASN A 252 -20.51 4.62 -20.07
C ASN A 252 -21.34 5.90 -19.81
N GLY A 253 -20.94 7.03 -20.40
CA GLY A 253 -21.61 8.32 -20.18
C GLY A 253 -23.10 8.33 -20.55
N SER A 254 -23.52 7.47 -21.50
CA SER A 254 -24.93 7.33 -21.90
C SER A 254 -25.70 6.28 -21.10
N ASP A 255 -25.00 5.39 -20.39
CA ASP A 255 -25.59 4.28 -19.63
C ASP A 255 -24.67 3.86 -18.49
N PHE A 256 -24.57 4.72 -17.47
CA PHE A 256 -23.73 4.46 -16.30
C PHE A 256 -24.10 3.15 -15.59
N LEU A 257 -25.37 2.75 -15.67
CA LEU A 257 -25.88 1.56 -14.99
C LEU A 257 -25.64 0.26 -15.77
N TYR A 258 -25.14 0.31 -17.00
CA TYR A 258 -25.07 -0.86 -17.88
C TYR A 258 -26.45 -1.53 -18.08
N SER A 259 -27.51 -0.73 -18.18
CA SER A 259 -28.89 -1.23 -18.39
C SER A 259 -29.13 -1.77 -19.79
N SER A 260 -28.29 -1.41 -20.77
CA SER A 260 -28.40 -1.83 -22.17
C SER A 260 -27.36 -2.89 -22.52
N LEU A 261 -27.77 -3.93 -23.26
CA LEU A 261 -26.84 -4.94 -23.80
C LEU A 261 -25.70 -4.32 -24.63
N ARG A 262 -25.95 -3.17 -25.29
CA ARG A 262 -24.93 -2.49 -26.09
C ARG A 262 -23.75 -1.98 -25.24
N SER A 263 -23.97 -1.73 -23.95
CA SER A 263 -22.91 -1.29 -23.03
C SER A 263 -21.87 -2.37 -22.78
N PHE A 264 -22.17 -3.63 -23.10
CA PHE A 264 -21.26 -4.77 -22.90
C PHE A 264 -20.47 -5.17 -24.14
N ASN A 265 -20.87 -4.73 -25.35
CA ASN A 265 -20.35 -5.23 -26.63
C ASN A 265 -18.81 -5.30 -26.69
N GLU A 266 -18.12 -4.25 -26.23
CA GLU A 266 -16.66 -4.18 -26.29
C GLU A 266 -16.03 -5.17 -25.29
N TYR A 267 -16.55 -5.21 -24.07
CA TYR A 267 -16.05 -6.09 -23.00
C TYR A 267 -16.41 -7.57 -23.21
N ASP A 268 -17.51 -7.89 -23.90
CA ASP A 268 -17.88 -9.28 -24.22
C ASP A 268 -16.78 -9.97 -25.04
N GLY A 269 -16.21 -9.25 -26.01
CA GLY A 269 -15.09 -9.73 -26.81
C GLY A 269 -13.83 -9.94 -25.96
N VAL A 270 -13.50 -8.97 -25.11
CA VAL A 270 -12.33 -9.05 -24.20
C VAL A 270 -12.45 -10.25 -23.26
N VAL A 271 -13.59 -10.40 -22.57
CA VAL A 271 -13.82 -11.49 -21.61
C VAL A 271 -13.80 -12.84 -22.32
N ALA A 272 -14.40 -12.95 -23.52
CA ALA A 272 -14.35 -14.18 -24.30
C ALA A 272 -12.91 -14.55 -24.70
N GLU A 273 -12.11 -13.57 -25.12
CA GLU A 273 -10.73 -13.77 -25.55
C GLU A 273 -9.82 -14.19 -24.38
N LEU A 274 -9.91 -13.53 -23.23
CA LEU A 274 -9.17 -13.91 -22.03
C LEU A 274 -9.51 -15.35 -21.59
N ARG A 275 -10.79 -15.70 -21.58
CA ARG A 275 -11.25 -17.04 -21.18
C ARG A 275 -10.85 -18.12 -22.18
N SER A 276 -10.83 -17.84 -23.47
CA SER A 276 -10.38 -18.81 -24.50
C SER A 276 -8.93 -19.27 -24.24
N ARG A 277 -8.12 -18.38 -23.64
CA ARG A 277 -6.73 -18.62 -23.21
C ARG A 277 -6.58 -19.10 -21.76
N LYS A 278 -7.68 -19.42 -21.09
CA LYS A 278 -7.74 -19.85 -19.68
C LYS A 278 -7.21 -18.81 -18.69
N ILE A 279 -7.30 -17.53 -19.03
CA ILE A 279 -7.00 -16.42 -18.12
C ILE A 279 -8.27 -16.11 -17.33
N LYS A 280 -8.14 -16.05 -16.00
CA LYS A 280 -9.22 -15.68 -15.09
C LYS A 280 -9.43 -14.17 -15.10
N VAL A 281 -10.66 -13.73 -14.88
CA VAL A 281 -11.00 -12.31 -14.87
C VAL A 281 -11.45 -11.90 -13.48
N MET A 282 -10.77 -10.90 -12.91
CA MET A 282 -11.28 -10.10 -11.81
C MET A 282 -11.86 -8.81 -12.37
N GLY A 283 -13.18 -8.67 -12.37
CA GLY A 283 -13.85 -7.48 -12.88
C GLY A 283 -13.85 -6.35 -11.84
N CYS A 284 -13.22 -5.21 -12.15
CA CYS A 284 -13.36 -3.98 -11.38
C CYS A 284 -14.60 -3.23 -11.85
N VAL A 285 -15.65 -3.25 -11.02
CA VAL A 285 -17.00 -2.77 -11.37
C VAL A 285 -17.01 -1.26 -11.66
N LEU A 286 -16.20 -0.50 -10.92
CA LEU A 286 -15.99 0.93 -11.12
C LEU A 286 -14.69 1.35 -10.43
N ASP A 287 -13.75 1.83 -11.22
CA ASP A 287 -12.48 2.29 -10.67
C ASP A 287 -12.62 3.63 -9.92
N THR A 288 -11.76 3.85 -8.93
CA THR A 288 -11.79 5.02 -8.03
C THR A 288 -11.78 6.36 -8.75
N ALA A 289 -11.03 6.48 -9.86
CA ALA A 289 -10.95 7.72 -10.64
C ALA A 289 -12.27 8.06 -11.37
N GLN A 290 -13.18 7.10 -11.46
CA GLN A 290 -14.40 7.16 -12.28
C GLN A 290 -15.68 7.35 -11.46
N TRP A 291 -15.58 7.52 -10.14
CA TRP A 291 -16.75 7.73 -9.26
C TRP A 291 -17.35 9.13 -9.48
N PRO A 292 -18.60 9.26 -9.97
CA PRO A 292 -19.23 10.56 -10.07
C PRO A 292 -19.67 11.06 -8.69
N LYS A 293 -19.61 12.37 -8.47
CA LYS A 293 -20.08 13.01 -7.22
C LYS A 293 -21.53 12.69 -6.86
N THR A 294 -22.36 12.36 -7.87
CA THR A 294 -23.78 12.03 -7.70
C THR A 294 -24.02 10.54 -7.47
N LEU A 295 -22.98 9.72 -7.31
CA LEU A 295 -23.14 8.29 -7.10
C LEU A 295 -23.92 8.02 -5.80
N THR A 296 -24.96 7.20 -5.89
CA THR A 296 -25.75 6.76 -4.74
C THR A 296 -25.59 5.25 -4.52
N PRO A 297 -25.87 4.75 -3.31
CA PRO A 297 -25.85 3.31 -3.03
C PRO A 297 -26.74 2.50 -3.98
N GLU A 298 -27.91 3.02 -4.34
CA GLU A 298 -28.87 2.36 -5.24
C GLU A 298 -28.33 2.30 -6.67
N ALA A 299 -27.79 3.41 -7.17
CA ALA A 299 -27.20 3.46 -8.52
C ALA A 299 -25.99 2.52 -8.64
N TYR A 300 -25.15 2.46 -7.60
CA TYR A 300 -24.00 1.55 -7.60
C TYR A 300 -24.44 0.08 -7.52
N ALA A 301 -25.39 -0.25 -6.65
CA ALA A 301 -25.95 -1.60 -6.56
C ALA A 301 -26.62 -2.03 -7.87
N GLU A 302 -27.35 -1.15 -8.55
CA GLU A 302 -27.98 -1.48 -9.84
C GLU A 302 -26.95 -1.67 -10.95
N ARG A 303 -25.91 -0.81 -11.02
CA ARG A 303 -24.77 -1.01 -11.93
C ARG A 303 -24.13 -2.38 -11.71
N LEU A 304 -23.82 -2.70 -10.46
CA LEU A 304 -23.20 -3.96 -10.09
C LEU A 304 -24.10 -5.14 -10.45
N LYS A 305 -25.41 -5.05 -10.17
CA LYS A 305 -26.38 -6.07 -10.55
C LYS A 305 -26.35 -6.36 -12.05
N ASN A 306 -26.38 -5.33 -12.88
CA ASN A 306 -26.40 -5.50 -14.33
C ASN A 306 -25.11 -6.15 -14.84
N ILE A 307 -23.96 -5.70 -14.34
CA ILE A 307 -22.65 -6.26 -14.70
C ILE A 307 -22.50 -7.72 -14.24
N VAL A 308 -22.81 -8.01 -12.98
CA VAL A 308 -22.70 -9.36 -12.39
C VAL A 308 -23.63 -10.34 -13.09
N LEU A 309 -24.88 -9.97 -13.36
CA LEU A 309 -25.84 -10.85 -14.05
C LEU A 309 -25.41 -11.15 -15.49
N HIS A 310 -24.88 -10.16 -16.22
CA HIS A 310 -24.43 -10.34 -17.60
C HIS A 310 -23.22 -11.27 -17.72
N TYR A 311 -22.27 -11.16 -16.78
CA TYR A 311 -21.03 -11.95 -16.76
C TYR A 311 -21.05 -13.15 -15.82
N LYS A 312 -22.23 -13.55 -15.31
CA LYS A 312 -22.35 -14.71 -14.42
C LYS A 312 -21.74 -15.96 -15.02
N GLY A 313 -20.82 -16.60 -14.30
CA GLY A 313 -20.04 -17.76 -14.76
C GLY A 313 -18.94 -17.46 -15.79
N LYS A 314 -18.74 -16.19 -16.18
CA LYS A 314 -17.68 -15.72 -17.09
C LYS A 314 -16.59 -14.93 -16.37
N VAL A 315 -16.89 -14.28 -15.26
CA VAL A 315 -15.94 -13.57 -14.40
C VAL A 315 -15.71 -14.38 -13.13
N ASP A 316 -14.46 -14.44 -12.68
CA ASP A 316 -14.01 -15.31 -11.59
C ASP A 316 -13.97 -14.60 -10.22
N ALA A 317 -13.87 -13.27 -10.23
CA ALA A 317 -13.97 -12.44 -9.03
C ALA A 317 -14.47 -11.02 -9.38
N TRP A 318 -15.07 -10.33 -8.40
CA TRP A 318 -15.54 -8.95 -8.54
C TRP A 318 -14.83 -8.04 -7.55
N GLU A 319 -14.10 -7.05 -8.04
CA GLU A 319 -13.71 -5.90 -7.22
C GLU A 319 -14.87 -4.91 -7.15
N VAL A 320 -15.50 -4.87 -5.99
CA VAL A 320 -16.75 -4.13 -5.70
C VAL A 320 -16.50 -2.83 -4.94
N GLY A 321 -15.22 -2.48 -4.75
CA GLY A 321 -14.77 -1.24 -4.15
C GLY A 321 -13.28 -1.06 -4.43
N SER A 322 -12.94 -0.18 -5.38
CA SER A 322 -11.55 0.19 -5.67
C SER A 322 -11.14 1.33 -4.75
N GLU A 323 -10.04 1.15 -4.02
CA GLU A 323 -9.36 2.18 -3.22
C GLU A 323 -10.28 3.02 -2.31
N ILE A 324 -11.19 2.34 -1.60
CA ILE A 324 -12.35 2.98 -0.95
C ILE A 324 -12.03 3.84 0.27
N ASN A 325 -10.80 3.80 0.78
CA ASN A 325 -10.32 4.74 1.78
C ASN A 325 -9.69 6.00 1.16
N GLY A 326 -9.77 6.20 -0.15
CA GLY A 326 -9.27 7.40 -0.83
C GLY A 326 -10.10 8.66 -0.54
N ASP A 327 -9.43 9.81 -0.54
CA ASP A 327 -10.02 11.14 -0.29
C ASP A 327 -10.41 11.88 -1.58
N TRP A 328 -10.36 11.20 -2.74
CA TRP A 328 -10.73 11.76 -4.05
C TRP A 328 -12.00 11.15 -4.66
N LEU A 329 -12.62 10.15 -4.04
CA LEU A 329 -13.80 9.47 -4.58
C LEU A 329 -14.96 10.46 -4.70
N GLY A 330 -15.56 10.55 -5.90
CA GLY A 330 -16.57 11.58 -6.22
C GLY A 330 -15.98 12.89 -6.78
N GLY A 331 -14.66 12.96 -6.96
CA GLY A 331 -13.93 14.08 -7.56
C GLY A 331 -13.02 14.82 -6.57
N SER A 332 -11.89 15.34 -7.07
CA SER A 332 -10.81 15.91 -6.24
C SER A 332 -11.12 17.25 -5.56
N THR A 333 -12.04 18.07 -6.09
CA THR A 333 -12.37 19.38 -5.50
C THR A 333 -13.34 19.28 -4.33
N ALA A 334 -14.23 18.29 -4.34
CA ALA A 334 -15.29 18.14 -3.35
C ALA A 334 -15.72 16.67 -3.29
N PRO A 335 -14.88 15.80 -2.71
CA PRO A 335 -15.09 14.36 -2.65
C PRO A 335 -16.33 14.01 -1.82
N LEU A 336 -16.80 12.78 -1.98
CA LEU A 336 -17.78 12.17 -1.11
C LEU A 336 -17.17 11.98 0.29
N SER A 337 -17.98 12.12 1.33
CA SER A 337 -17.53 11.75 2.69
C SER A 337 -17.28 10.24 2.77
N LEU A 338 -16.36 9.81 3.64
CA LEU A 338 -16.07 8.38 3.82
C LEU A 338 -17.33 7.57 4.21
N GLU A 339 -18.25 8.14 5.00
CA GLU A 339 -19.53 7.48 5.31
C GLU A 339 -20.40 7.26 4.07
N GLN A 340 -20.39 8.19 3.11
CA GLN A 340 -21.09 8.00 1.83
C GLN A 340 -20.39 6.94 0.98
N VAL A 341 -19.06 7.00 0.86
CA VAL A 341 -18.26 5.99 0.15
C VAL A 341 -18.54 4.60 0.72
N PHE A 342 -18.48 4.45 2.04
CA PHE A 342 -18.73 3.19 2.73
C PHE A 342 -20.17 2.67 2.49
N LYS A 343 -21.19 3.53 2.53
CA LYS A 343 -22.57 3.13 2.22
C LYS A 343 -22.74 2.66 0.78
N ILE A 344 -22.12 3.35 -0.17
CA ILE A 344 -22.14 2.98 -1.60
C ILE A 344 -21.48 1.61 -1.79
N PHE A 345 -20.28 1.46 -1.26
CA PHE A 345 -19.52 0.20 -1.27
C PHE A 345 -20.32 -0.96 -0.67
N MET A 346 -20.89 -0.80 0.53
CA MET A 346 -21.64 -1.86 1.21
C MET A 346 -22.88 -2.31 0.43
N ALA A 347 -23.58 -1.37 -0.23
CA ALA A 347 -24.71 -1.70 -1.09
C ALA A 347 -24.29 -2.54 -2.31
N GLY A 348 -23.15 -2.18 -2.93
CA GLY A 348 -22.55 -2.96 -4.01
C GLY A 348 -22.13 -4.36 -3.57
N ALA A 349 -21.33 -4.45 -2.50
CA ALA A 349 -20.85 -5.73 -1.97
C ALA A 349 -22.00 -6.68 -1.57
N ALA A 350 -23.04 -6.15 -0.92
CA ALA A 350 -24.24 -6.93 -0.62
C ALA A 350 -24.95 -7.42 -1.87
N LYS A 351 -25.09 -6.57 -2.89
CA LYS A 351 -25.73 -6.95 -4.16
C LYS A 351 -24.93 -8.02 -4.91
N ALA A 352 -23.60 -7.96 -4.89
CA ALA A 352 -22.74 -8.96 -5.52
C ALA A 352 -23.01 -10.36 -4.94
N LYS A 353 -22.94 -10.49 -3.61
CA LYS A 353 -23.17 -11.76 -2.91
C LYS A 353 -24.61 -12.24 -2.97
N GLU A 354 -25.59 -11.34 -3.07
CA GLU A 354 -26.99 -11.71 -3.29
C GLU A 354 -27.19 -12.43 -4.64
N LEU A 355 -26.52 -11.96 -5.70
CA LEU A 355 -26.70 -12.47 -7.06
C LEU A 355 -25.82 -13.67 -7.39
N ASP A 356 -24.61 -13.70 -6.82
CA ASP A 356 -23.63 -14.76 -7.02
C ASP A 356 -22.80 -14.98 -5.73
N PRO A 357 -23.34 -15.75 -4.76
CA PRO A 357 -22.71 -15.91 -3.45
C PRO A 357 -21.35 -16.61 -3.51
N GLU A 358 -21.14 -17.47 -4.51
CA GLU A 358 -19.94 -18.29 -4.69
C GLU A 358 -18.79 -17.52 -5.35
N THR A 359 -19.09 -16.46 -6.11
CA THR A 359 -18.04 -15.67 -6.76
C THR A 359 -17.31 -14.82 -5.74
N GLU A 360 -15.98 -14.80 -5.83
CA GLU A 360 -15.14 -14.03 -4.91
C GLU A 360 -15.37 -12.52 -5.08
N THR A 361 -15.34 -11.81 -3.97
CA THR A 361 -15.53 -10.37 -3.89
C THR A 361 -14.31 -9.73 -3.25
N VAL A 362 -13.90 -8.61 -3.83
CA VAL A 362 -12.67 -7.89 -3.48
C VAL A 362 -12.99 -6.44 -3.15
N ALA A 363 -12.36 -5.91 -2.10
CA ALA A 363 -12.32 -4.48 -1.82
C ALA A 363 -10.87 -4.05 -1.64
N THR A 364 -10.45 -2.96 -2.29
CA THR A 364 -9.07 -2.48 -2.25
C THR A 364 -8.94 -1.20 -1.43
N LEU A 365 -7.82 -1.04 -0.71
CA LEU A 365 -7.45 0.14 0.07
C LEU A 365 -6.14 0.74 -0.46
N TYR A 366 -6.04 2.08 -0.50
CA TYR A 366 -4.92 2.84 -1.04
C TYR A 366 -4.10 3.56 0.02
N TRP A 367 -4.72 4.36 0.90
CA TRP A 367 -3.94 5.20 1.82
C TRP A 367 -3.25 4.37 2.89
N TRP A 368 -1.94 4.59 3.03
CA TRP A 368 -1.08 4.00 4.06
C TRP A 368 -0.90 4.97 5.24
N GLU A 369 -0.34 4.49 6.35
CA GLU A 369 -0.30 5.28 7.60
C GLU A 369 0.41 6.63 7.45
N ALA A 370 1.66 6.63 6.98
CA ALA A 370 2.50 7.82 6.96
C ALA A 370 2.07 8.87 5.92
N THR A 371 1.26 8.47 4.93
CA THR A 371 0.91 9.27 3.75
C THR A 371 -0.57 9.63 3.67
N ALA A 372 -1.40 9.04 4.52
CA ALA A 372 -2.81 9.38 4.59
C ALA A 372 -3.02 10.86 4.94
N PRO A 373 -4.06 11.50 4.36
CA PRO A 373 -4.40 12.89 4.68
C PRO A 373 -4.85 13.06 6.14
N ASP A 374 -5.49 12.04 6.71
CA ASP A 374 -5.96 11.99 8.09
C ASP A 374 -6.12 10.54 8.59
N ARG A 375 -6.46 10.39 9.89
CA ARG A 375 -6.68 9.07 10.51
C ARG A 375 -7.76 8.26 9.81
N GLU A 376 -8.88 8.87 9.44
CA GLU A 376 -10.04 8.11 8.94
C GLU A 376 -9.76 7.47 7.58
N HIS A 377 -8.93 8.13 6.78
CA HIS A 377 -8.42 7.59 5.50
C HIS A 377 -7.22 6.65 5.70
N SER A 378 -6.44 6.80 6.78
CA SER A 378 -5.29 5.91 7.05
C SER A 378 -5.68 4.45 7.14
N PHE A 379 -4.75 3.56 6.80
CA PHE A 379 -5.03 2.13 6.68
C PHE A 379 -5.64 1.53 7.97
N SER A 380 -4.98 1.71 9.11
CA SER A 380 -5.44 1.25 10.42
C SER A 380 -6.66 2.01 10.91
N GLY A 381 -6.80 3.29 10.59
CA GLY A 381 -7.96 4.08 10.99
C GLY A 381 -9.23 3.68 10.24
N TRP A 382 -9.13 3.41 8.94
CA TRP A 382 -10.18 2.80 8.15
C TRP A 382 -10.58 1.45 8.74
N LEU A 383 -9.61 0.55 8.94
CA LEU A 383 -9.86 -0.78 9.49
C LEU A 383 -10.53 -0.69 10.87
N LYS A 384 -10.02 0.11 11.79
CA LYS A 384 -10.61 0.27 13.13
C LYS A 384 -12.05 0.77 13.08
N THR A 385 -12.34 1.71 12.19
CA THR A 385 -13.66 2.36 12.12
C THR A 385 -14.68 1.49 11.40
N TYR A 386 -14.33 1.01 10.21
CA TYR A 386 -15.30 0.42 9.31
C TYR A 386 -15.45 -1.09 9.48
N THR A 387 -14.47 -1.82 10.04
CA THR A 387 -14.68 -3.24 10.40
C THR A 387 -15.80 -3.40 11.42
N ALA A 388 -15.85 -2.53 12.43
CA ALA A 388 -16.95 -2.46 13.41
C ALA A 388 -18.30 -2.13 12.76
N LYS A 389 -18.30 -1.46 11.60
CA LYS A 389 -19.48 -1.14 10.80
C LYS A 389 -19.80 -2.18 9.72
N GLY A 390 -19.02 -3.26 9.64
CA GLY A 390 -19.24 -4.37 8.70
C GLY A 390 -18.36 -4.38 7.46
N PHE A 391 -17.29 -3.57 7.38
CA PHE A 391 -16.23 -3.79 6.40
C PHE A 391 -15.67 -5.21 6.55
N GLY A 392 -15.53 -5.93 5.44
CA GLY A 392 -15.24 -7.37 5.41
C GLY A 392 -16.49 -8.25 5.26
N LYS A 393 -17.69 -7.76 5.59
CA LYS A 393 -18.93 -8.49 5.27
C LYS A 393 -19.14 -8.50 3.76
N ASN A 394 -19.44 -9.67 3.20
CA ASN A 394 -19.60 -9.87 1.76
C ASN A 394 -18.33 -9.55 0.96
N ILE A 395 -17.15 -9.61 1.60
CA ILE A 395 -15.84 -9.47 0.97
C ILE A 395 -15.01 -10.70 1.35
N ASP A 396 -14.45 -11.36 0.34
CA ASP A 396 -13.60 -12.54 0.53
C ASP A 396 -12.11 -12.15 0.58
N ILE A 397 -11.73 -11.09 -0.14
CA ILE A 397 -10.34 -10.60 -0.24
C ILE A 397 -10.29 -9.10 -0.02
N VAL A 398 -9.39 -8.65 0.86
CA VAL A 398 -9.00 -7.24 0.94
C VAL A 398 -7.69 -7.01 0.18
N GLY A 399 -7.78 -6.17 -0.84
CA GLY A 399 -6.67 -5.72 -1.66
C GLY A 399 -5.95 -4.51 -1.06
N LEU A 400 -4.64 -4.46 -1.24
CA LEU A 400 -3.79 -3.32 -0.92
C LEU A 400 -3.24 -2.74 -2.22
N SER A 401 -3.46 -1.45 -2.45
CA SER A 401 -2.85 -0.69 -3.54
C SER A 401 -1.52 -0.09 -3.09
N LEU A 402 -0.51 -0.13 -3.97
CA LEU A 402 0.82 0.38 -3.67
C LEU A 402 1.42 1.18 -4.83
N TYR A 403 1.72 2.44 -4.59
CA TYR A 403 2.42 3.32 -5.52
C TYR A 403 3.54 4.00 -4.74
N PRO A 404 4.78 3.49 -4.76
CA PRO A 404 5.88 3.98 -3.91
C PRO A 404 6.19 5.48 -4.05
N GLU A 405 5.83 6.08 -5.19
CA GLU A 405 5.92 7.51 -5.45
C GLU A 405 4.96 8.35 -4.59
N ASP A 406 3.86 7.78 -4.11
CA ASP A 406 2.91 8.46 -3.22
C ASP A 406 2.88 7.82 -1.83
N ASN A 407 3.13 6.52 -1.77
CA ASN A 407 3.08 5.66 -0.59
C ASN A 407 4.36 4.82 -0.53
N PRO A 408 5.52 5.39 -0.12
CA PRO A 408 6.78 4.67 -0.03
C PRO A 408 6.79 3.71 1.16
N VAL A 409 6.01 2.63 1.07
CA VAL A 409 5.74 1.70 2.17
C VAL A 409 7.01 1.05 2.69
N GLY A 410 7.86 0.55 1.79
CA GLY A 410 9.10 -0.12 2.14
C GLY A 410 8.96 -1.13 3.27
N MET A 411 9.81 -1.01 4.29
CA MET A 411 9.83 -1.92 5.45
C MET A 411 8.51 -2.00 6.24
N SER A 412 7.55 -1.10 6.01
CA SER A 412 6.22 -1.17 6.64
C SER A 412 5.26 -2.17 5.97
N LEU A 413 5.59 -2.75 4.81
CA LEU A 413 4.69 -3.63 4.05
C LEU A 413 4.13 -4.78 4.91
N GLU A 414 5.00 -5.48 5.64
CA GLU A 414 4.59 -6.62 6.48
C GLU A 414 3.64 -6.18 7.60
N ARG A 415 3.88 -5.01 8.22
CA ARG A 415 3.01 -4.48 9.28
C ARG A 415 1.62 -4.17 8.78
N ALA A 416 1.47 -3.67 7.55
CA ALA A 416 0.15 -3.43 6.99
C ALA A 416 -0.61 -4.73 6.75
N PHE A 417 0.04 -5.77 6.23
CA PHE A 417 -0.58 -7.09 6.11
C PHE A 417 -0.97 -7.67 7.48
N ASP A 418 -0.11 -7.54 8.49
CA ASP A 418 -0.42 -7.98 9.86
C ASP A 418 -1.63 -7.21 10.42
N THR A 419 -1.64 -5.87 10.27
CA THR A 419 -2.75 -5.00 10.72
C THR A 419 -4.08 -5.40 10.05
N ALA A 420 -4.04 -5.72 8.76
CA ALA A 420 -5.20 -6.19 8.02
C ALA A 420 -5.68 -7.56 8.51
N ALA A 421 -4.76 -8.52 8.68
CA ALA A 421 -5.07 -9.87 9.13
C ALA A 421 -5.64 -9.89 10.56
N GLU A 422 -5.17 -9.00 11.43
CA GLU A 422 -5.70 -8.83 12.79
C GLU A 422 -7.11 -8.23 12.78
N ALA A 423 -7.35 -7.20 11.96
CA ALA A 423 -8.65 -6.54 11.87
C ALA A 423 -9.71 -7.40 11.15
N LEU A 424 -9.27 -8.25 10.21
CA LEU A 424 -10.11 -9.05 9.32
C LEU A 424 -9.63 -10.50 9.25
N PRO A 425 -9.73 -11.28 10.35
CA PRO A 425 -9.13 -12.61 10.45
C PRO A 425 -9.79 -13.65 9.53
N GLY A 426 -10.98 -13.37 8.99
CA GLY A 426 -11.69 -14.25 8.07
C GLY A 426 -11.40 -13.98 6.59
N GLN A 427 -10.73 -12.87 6.27
CA GLN A 427 -10.47 -12.44 4.90
C GLN A 427 -9.08 -12.87 4.45
N LYS A 428 -8.97 -13.14 3.14
CA LYS A 428 -7.68 -13.22 2.46
C LYS A 428 -7.18 -11.82 2.14
N LEU A 429 -5.89 -11.68 1.93
CA LEU A 429 -5.24 -10.41 1.58
C LEU A 429 -4.55 -10.52 0.22
N MET A 430 -4.40 -9.42 -0.51
CA MET A 430 -3.56 -9.42 -1.71
C MET A 430 -2.99 -8.04 -1.99
N LEU A 431 -1.86 -7.98 -2.71
CA LEU A 431 -1.42 -6.75 -3.37
C LEU A 431 -2.20 -6.62 -4.69
N SER A 432 -3.32 -5.90 -4.66
CA SER A 432 -4.36 -5.94 -5.70
C SER A 432 -4.14 -4.95 -6.83
N SER A 433 -3.33 -3.92 -6.61
CA SER A 433 -2.86 -2.99 -7.63
C SER A 433 -1.53 -2.40 -7.19
N PHE A 434 -0.58 -2.28 -8.09
CA PHE A 434 0.61 -1.48 -7.82
C PHE A 434 1.25 -1.00 -9.10
N GLY A 435 2.06 0.04 -9.00
CA GLY A 435 2.72 0.65 -10.13
C GLY A 435 3.83 1.59 -9.69
N TYR A 436 4.36 2.32 -10.65
CA TYR A 436 5.25 3.44 -10.40
C TYR A 436 5.11 4.44 -11.55
N ALA A 437 5.02 5.71 -11.21
CA ALA A 437 4.81 6.82 -12.13
C ALA A 437 5.86 6.90 -13.25
N GLU A 438 5.51 7.61 -14.32
CA GLU A 438 6.48 8.03 -15.33
C GLU A 438 7.45 9.08 -14.77
N GLN A 439 8.61 9.23 -15.41
CA GLN A 439 9.64 10.18 -14.98
C GLN A 439 9.12 11.61 -14.88
N GLU A 440 8.29 12.04 -15.82
CA GLU A 440 7.70 13.38 -15.86
C GLU A 440 6.55 13.57 -14.84
N GLU A 441 6.01 12.47 -14.32
CA GLU A 441 4.92 12.43 -13.35
C GLU A 441 5.40 12.17 -11.92
N LEU A 442 6.68 11.79 -11.75
CA LEU A 442 7.32 11.61 -10.45
C LEU A 442 7.37 12.94 -9.70
N LYS A 443 6.35 13.15 -8.87
CA LYS A 443 6.18 14.36 -8.06
C LYS A 443 6.33 14.09 -6.57
N GLY A 444 6.01 12.90 -6.09
CA GLY A 444 6.01 12.64 -4.65
C GLY A 444 7.36 12.20 -4.11
N TYR A 445 7.34 11.05 -3.46
CA TYR A 445 8.51 10.36 -2.98
C TYR A 445 9.17 9.59 -4.12
N TRP A 446 10.35 9.04 -3.85
CA TRP A 446 11.04 8.16 -4.76
C TRP A 446 11.48 6.89 -4.05
N TRP A 447 11.53 5.80 -4.81
CA TRP A 447 12.04 4.50 -4.39
C TRP A 447 13.20 4.17 -5.33
N LEU A 448 14.43 4.06 -4.80
CA LEU A 448 15.70 4.15 -5.55
C LEU A 448 15.96 5.52 -6.21
N ALA A 449 17.20 5.77 -6.61
CA ALA A 449 17.63 7.08 -7.11
C ALA A 449 16.63 7.70 -8.12
N PRO A 450 16.19 8.96 -7.91
CA PRO A 450 15.08 9.56 -8.68
C PRO A 450 15.36 9.76 -10.18
N ASP A 451 16.60 9.54 -10.61
CA ASP A 451 17.07 9.58 -11.99
C ASP A 451 17.05 8.20 -12.69
N ASP A 452 16.62 7.12 -12.01
CA ASP A 452 16.46 5.77 -12.59
C ASP A 452 15.06 5.19 -12.35
N VAL A 453 14.02 5.89 -12.83
CA VAL A 453 12.62 5.45 -12.73
C VAL A 453 12.37 4.10 -13.44
N ASP A 454 13.09 3.82 -14.53
CA ASP A 454 13.00 2.55 -15.26
C ASP A 454 13.57 1.37 -14.46
N GLY A 455 14.70 1.57 -13.77
CA GLY A 455 15.25 0.61 -12.83
C GLY A 455 14.31 0.39 -11.65
N ALA A 456 13.81 1.49 -11.07
CA ALA A 456 12.85 1.45 -9.96
C ALA A 456 11.61 0.62 -10.28
N ARG A 457 10.98 0.85 -11.44
CA ARG A 457 9.84 0.05 -11.91
C ARG A 457 10.13 -1.45 -11.92
N LYS A 458 11.30 -1.84 -12.43
CA LYS A 458 11.69 -3.26 -12.53
C LYS A 458 11.92 -3.87 -11.15
N ASP A 459 12.59 -3.14 -10.26
CA ASP A 459 12.89 -3.63 -8.91
C ASP A 459 11.63 -3.73 -8.04
N ILE A 460 10.73 -2.74 -8.12
CA ILE A 460 9.39 -2.75 -7.49
C ILE A 460 8.58 -3.95 -8.01
N SER A 461 8.56 -4.15 -9.33
CA SER A 461 7.86 -5.28 -9.96
C SER A 461 8.37 -6.64 -9.47
N ILE A 462 9.69 -6.81 -9.35
CA ILE A 462 10.29 -8.04 -8.82
C ILE A 462 9.96 -8.23 -7.34
N LEU A 463 10.25 -7.20 -6.53
CA LEU A 463 10.18 -7.26 -5.08
C LEU A 463 8.75 -7.51 -4.62
N TYR A 464 7.80 -6.66 -5.00
CA TYR A 464 6.46 -6.70 -4.41
C TYR A 464 5.59 -7.83 -4.96
N THR A 465 5.76 -8.22 -6.23
CA THR A 465 5.12 -9.44 -6.76
C THR A 465 5.53 -10.65 -5.93
N THR A 466 6.82 -10.78 -5.62
CA THR A 466 7.35 -11.91 -4.84
C THR A 466 7.02 -11.81 -3.35
N ALA A 467 7.25 -10.64 -2.75
CA ALA A 467 7.09 -10.37 -1.32
C ALA A 467 5.63 -10.55 -0.87
N SER A 468 4.65 -10.25 -1.74
CA SER A 468 3.23 -10.47 -1.44
C SER A 468 2.95 -11.92 -1.05
N CYS A 469 3.63 -12.91 -1.65
CA CYS A 469 3.49 -14.32 -1.31
C CYS A 469 3.99 -14.66 0.09
N ALA A 470 4.92 -13.87 0.62
CA ALA A 470 5.52 -14.10 1.92
C ALA A 470 4.60 -13.68 3.07
N MET A 471 3.49 -12.99 2.82
CA MET A 471 2.64 -12.40 3.87
C MET A 471 1.56 -13.37 4.37
N SER A 472 1.20 -13.24 5.65
CA SER A 472 0.11 -14.02 6.24
C SER A 472 -1.21 -13.72 5.53
N HIS A 473 -2.05 -14.76 5.37
CA HIS A 473 -3.35 -14.71 4.68
C HIS A 473 -3.30 -14.22 3.22
N SER A 474 -2.11 -13.99 2.68
CA SER A 474 -1.94 -13.44 1.35
C SER A 474 -2.19 -14.49 0.29
N VAL A 475 -2.94 -14.08 -0.71
CA VAL A 475 -3.10 -14.78 -1.97
C VAL A 475 -2.29 -14.15 -3.10
N GLY A 476 -1.23 -13.42 -2.73
CA GLY A 476 -0.24 -12.87 -3.66
C GLY A 476 -0.66 -11.52 -4.19
N GLY A 477 -0.50 -11.36 -5.50
CA GLY A 477 -0.65 -10.08 -6.18
C GLY A 477 0.15 -10.10 -7.47
N GLY A 478 0.39 -8.93 -8.06
CA GLY A 478 1.11 -8.85 -9.33
C GLY A 478 0.44 -7.94 -10.36
N PHE A 479 -0.75 -7.41 -10.04
CA PHE A 479 -1.57 -6.55 -10.89
C PHE A 479 -0.91 -5.18 -11.10
N TRP A 480 -0.02 -5.11 -12.08
CA TRP A 480 0.62 -3.86 -12.46
C TRP A 480 -0.39 -2.93 -13.12
N TRP A 481 -0.63 -1.75 -12.54
CA TRP A 481 -1.70 -0.83 -12.97
C TRP A 481 -1.49 -0.36 -14.41
N GLN A 482 -0.34 0.26 -14.71
CA GLN A 482 -0.03 0.84 -16.02
C GLN A 482 0.42 -0.23 -17.05
N THR A 483 -0.22 -1.41 -17.11
CA THR A 483 0.21 -2.50 -18.01
C THR A 483 0.19 -2.06 -19.47
N LEU A 484 -0.89 -1.42 -19.91
CA LEU A 484 -1.09 -1.06 -21.32
C LEU A 484 -0.13 0.03 -21.78
N GLU A 485 0.36 0.86 -20.87
CA GLU A 485 1.30 1.96 -21.15
C GLU A 485 2.75 1.48 -21.00
N GLN A 486 3.08 0.81 -19.90
CA GLN A 486 4.46 0.52 -19.50
C GLN A 486 4.95 -0.87 -19.88
N MET A 487 4.05 -1.84 -20.07
CA MET A 487 4.40 -3.22 -20.43
C MET A 487 4.06 -3.55 -21.88
N LEU A 488 2.91 -3.09 -22.36
CA LEU A 488 2.32 -3.42 -23.66
C LEU A 488 1.91 -2.16 -24.45
N PRO A 489 2.81 -1.18 -24.70
CA PRO A 489 2.47 0.10 -25.30
C PRO A 489 1.81 -0.04 -26.69
N PRO A 490 0.96 0.93 -27.08
CA PRO A 490 0.25 0.90 -28.36
C PRO A 490 1.20 0.93 -29.57
N GLY A 491 0.74 0.39 -30.71
CA GLY A 491 1.36 0.59 -32.02
C GLY A 491 2.62 -0.22 -32.33
N HIS A 492 3.06 -1.11 -31.43
CA HIS A 492 4.33 -1.83 -31.61
C HIS A 492 4.26 -3.36 -31.54
N HIS A 493 3.11 -3.94 -31.13
CA HIS A 493 2.94 -5.39 -30.88
C HIS A 493 4.18 -6.03 -30.21
N LYS A 494 4.83 -5.25 -29.34
CA LYS A 494 6.12 -5.58 -28.73
C LYS A 494 6.06 -5.20 -27.27
N ALA A 495 6.44 -6.16 -26.44
CA ALA A 495 6.54 -5.97 -25.01
C ALA A 495 7.83 -5.21 -24.62
N THR A 496 7.74 -4.41 -23.56
CA THR A 496 8.87 -3.63 -23.01
C THR A 496 9.82 -4.51 -22.19
N ASP A 497 10.92 -3.94 -21.72
CA ASP A 497 11.83 -4.64 -20.81
C ASP A 497 11.20 -4.87 -19.42
N LEU A 498 10.30 -3.98 -18.98
CA LEU A 498 9.52 -4.19 -17.76
C LEU A 498 8.66 -5.45 -17.86
N PHE A 499 7.96 -5.66 -18.98
CA PHE A 499 7.22 -6.90 -19.21
C PHE A 499 8.12 -8.14 -19.17
N LYS A 500 9.32 -8.08 -19.78
CA LYS A 500 10.27 -9.20 -19.75
C LYS A 500 10.77 -9.48 -18.34
N VAL A 501 10.94 -8.45 -17.50
CA VAL A 501 11.26 -8.58 -16.08
C VAL A 501 10.10 -9.26 -15.36
N TYR A 502 8.89 -8.75 -15.49
CA TYR A 502 7.69 -9.33 -14.88
C TYR A 502 7.50 -10.81 -15.23
N ARG A 503 7.62 -11.17 -16.52
CA ARG A 503 7.59 -12.57 -16.96
C ARG A 503 8.65 -13.43 -16.29
N ARG A 504 9.90 -12.96 -16.22
CA ARG A 504 10.99 -13.71 -15.55
C ARG A 504 10.72 -13.87 -14.05
N THR A 505 10.11 -12.88 -13.41
CA THR A 505 9.68 -12.96 -12.01
C THR A 505 8.62 -14.05 -11.84
N LEU A 506 7.59 -14.07 -12.69
CA LEU A 506 6.57 -15.11 -12.68
C LEU A 506 7.14 -16.50 -12.98
N ASP A 507 8.07 -16.64 -13.94
CA ASP A 507 8.78 -17.89 -14.21
C ASP A 507 9.51 -18.42 -12.94
N GLN A 508 10.15 -17.53 -12.17
CA GLN A 508 10.82 -17.89 -10.90
C GLN A 508 9.83 -18.30 -9.81
N LEU A 509 8.59 -17.79 -9.86
CA LEU A 509 7.48 -18.17 -8.99
C LEU A 509 6.76 -19.45 -9.48
N GLY A 510 7.32 -20.15 -10.47
CA GLY A 510 6.77 -21.39 -11.02
C GLY A 510 5.64 -21.17 -12.05
N ARG A 511 5.44 -19.94 -12.50
CA ARG A 511 4.39 -19.55 -13.46
C ARG A 511 4.98 -19.39 -14.85
N LYS A 512 5.10 -20.50 -15.55
CA LYS A 512 5.60 -20.51 -16.92
C LYS A 512 4.50 -20.03 -17.87
N GLY A 513 4.82 -19.03 -18.69
CA GLY A 513 4.04 -18.74 -19.89
C GLY A 513 4.16 -19.92 -20.87
N ASP A 514 3.04 -20.33 -21.46
CA ASP A 514 3.03 -21.33 -22.55
C ASP A 514 3.46 -20.71 -23.88
#